data_AF-A0A840B409-F1
#
_entry.id   AF-A0A840B409-F1
#
_cell.length_a   1.000
_cell.length_b   1.000
_cell.length_c   1.000
_cell.angle_alpha   90.00
_cell.angle_beta   90.00
_cell.angle_gamma   90.00
#
_symmetry.space_group_name_H-M   'P 1'
#
loop_
_entity.id
_entity.type
_entity.pdbx_description
1 polymer ?
#
loop_
_entity_poly.entity_id
_entity_poly.type
_entity_poly.pdbx_seq_one_letter_code
_entity_poly.pdbx_strand_id
1 'polypeptide(L)'
;MLIASGALLCAVPAQAMDAETFYVKALALKKKGMGAVFSKEIKPMARLFQAAAASVKAENEQAHAAGKPLFCAPKKYRLTAEQFLEGFASIPQERRRIQTVRDAWREIVIRRFPC
;
A
#
# COMPACT_ATOMS: atom_id res chain seq x y z
N MET A 1 31.87 20.83 32.54
CA MET A 1 31.63 20.19 31.24
C MET A 1 30.14 19.97 31.07
N LEU A 2 29.49 20.74 30.19
CA LEU A 2 28.08 20.55 29.83
C LEU A 2 28.03 19.46 28.76
N ILE A 3 27.42 18.31 29.06
CA ILE A 3 27.10 17.30 28.04
C ILE A 3 25.63 17.52 27.65
N ALA A 4 25.43 18.24 26.54
CA ALA A 4 24.16 18.35 25.86
C ALA A 4 23.80 16.97 25.28
N SER A 5 22.93 16.25 25.98
CA SER A 5 22.36 14.99 25.48
C SER A 5 21.28 15.32 24.45
N GLY A 6 21.67 15.35 23.18
CA GLY A 6 20.74 15.41 22.06
C GLY A 6 19.94 14.12 21.99
N ALA A 7 18.69 14.15 22.44
CA ALA A 7 17.74 13.07 22.21
C ALA A 7 17.47 12.97 20.69
N LEU A 8 18.04 11.96 20.04
CA LEU A 8 17.57 11.50 18.74
C LEU A 8 16.10 11.10 18.90
N LEU A 9 15.19 11.97 18.45
CA LEU A 9 13.81 11.59 18.20
C LEU A 9 13.83 10.62 17.02
N CYS A 10 13.89 9.32 17.32
CA CYS A 10 13.46 8.29 16.38
C CYS A 10 11.99 8.59 16.06
N ALA A 11 11.75 9.22 14.90
CA ALA A 11 10.43 9.30 14.31
C ALA A 11 9.98 7.86 14.03
N VAL A 12 9.31 7.24 15.01
CA VAL A 12 8.57 6.00 14.76
C VAL A 12 7.60 6.31 13.63
N PRO A 13 7.71 5.65 12.46
CA PRO A 13 6.75 5.88 11.41
C PRO A 13 5.39 5.53 12.00
N ALA A 14 4.45 6.48 11.94
CA ALA A 14 3.08 6.30 12.37
C ALA A 14 2.62 4.94 11.82
N GLN A 15 2.39 4.00 12.74
CA GLN A 15 2.16 2.56 12.53
C GLN A 15 1.63 2.28 11.12
N ALA A 16 2.54 1.98 10.19
CA ALA A 16 2.14 1.60 8.84
C ALA A 16 1.40 0.27 8.99
N MET A 17 0.10 0.26 8.70
CA MET A 17 -0.72 -0.96 8.76
C MET A 17 -0.04 -2.04 7.91
N ASP A 18 0.05 -3.26 8.45
CA ASP A 18 0.55 -4.39 7.69
C ASP A 18 -0.47 -4.79 6.59
N ALA A 19 0.02 -5.42 5.52
CA ALA A 19 -0.79 -5.75 4.37
C ALA A 19 -1.86 -6.81 4.69
N GLU A 20 -1.64 -7.69 5.68
CA GLU A 20 -2.62 -8.70 6.08
C GLU A 20 -3.80 -8.05 6.79
N THR A 21 -3.54 -7.18 7.78
CA THR A 21 -4.60 -6.43 8.47
C THR A 21 -5.41 -5.59 7.49
N PHE A 22 -4.74 -4.92 6.55
CA PHE A 22 -5.41 -4.17 5.49
C PHE A 22 -6.28 -5.07 4.61
N TYR A 23 -5.75 -6.21 4.15
CA TYR A 23 -6.46 -7.16 3.31
C TYR A 23 -7.72 -7.72 3.99
N VAL A 24 -7.61 -8.16 5.24
CA VAL A 24 -8.75 -8.68 6.02
C VAL A 24 -9.83 -7.63 6.21
N LYS A 25 -9.45 -6.39 6.55
CA LYS A 25 -10.42 -5.28 6.65
C LYS A 25 -11.04 -4.95 5.29
N ALA A 26 -10.28 -5.01 4.21
CA ALA A 26 -10.78 -4.75 2.87
C ALA A 26 -11.79 -5.82 2.41
N LEU A 27 -11.55 -7.09 2.76
CA LEU A 27 -12.54 -8.17 2.57
C LEU A 27 -13.83 -7.91 3.35
N ALA A 28 -13.73 -7.49 4.61
CA ALA A 28 -14.89 -7.16 5.44
C ALA A 28 -15.69 -5.98 4.86
N LEU A 29 -15.00 -4.95 4.34
CA LEU A 29 -15.66 -3.86 3.62
C LEU A 29 -16.31 -4.32 2.32
N LYS A 30 -15.65 -5.17 1.53
CA LYS A 30 -16.23 -5.73 0.29
C LYS A 30 -17.52 -6.48 0.60
N LYS A 31 -17.54 -7.31 1.65
CA LYS A 31 -18.72 -8.07 2.08
C LYS A 31 -19.90 -7.18 2.46
N LYS A 32 -19.65 -5.96 2.96
CA LYS A 32 -20.69 -4.96 3.26
C LYS A 32 -21.29 -4.32 2.00
N GLY A 33 -20.62 -4.42 0.84
CA GLY A 33 -21.08 -3.86 -0.42
C GLY A 33 -21.43 -2.38 -0.31
N MET A 34 -22.64 -1.99 -0.73
CA MET A 34 -23.13 -0.61 -0.61
C MET A 34 -23.18 -0.12 0.84
N GLY A 35 -23.38 -1.01 1.82
CA GLY A 35 -23.36 -0.65 3.25
C GLY A 35 -21.99 -0.21 3.76
N ALA A 36 -20.90 -0.49 3.01
CA ALA A 36 -19.55 -0.07 3.38
C ALA A 36 -19.39 1.45 3.42
N VAL A 37 -20.20 2.21 2.68
CA VAL A 37 -20.15 3.69 2.66
C VAL A 37 -20.52 4.30 4.02
N PHE A 38 -21.30 3.59 4.83
CA PHE A 38 -21.64 3.97 6.20
C PHE A 38 -20.60 3.47 7.23
N SER A 39 -19.65 2.65 6.80
CA SER A 39 -18.57 2.19 7.67
C SER A 39 -17.62 3.35 8.01
N LYS A 40 -17.35 3.55 9.29
CA LYS A 40 -16.32 4.52 9.74
C LYS A 40 -14.92 4.15 9.24
N GLU A 41 -14.71 2.90 8.81
CA GLU A 41 -13.40 2.40 8.35
C GLU A 41 -13.10 2.68 6.87
N ILE A 42 -14.12 2.88 6.02
CA ILE A 42 -13.90 2.98 4.56
C ILE A 42 -13.03 4.19 4.19
N LYS A 43 -13.28 5.35 4.81
CA LYS A 43 -12.54 6.58 4.54
C LYS A 43 -11.08 6.49 5.01
N PRO A 44 -10.78 6.08 6.26
CA PRO A 44 -9.41 5.84 6.70
C PRO A 44 -8.66 4.85 5.82
N MET A 45 -9.28 3.72 5.46
CA MET A 45 -8.64 2.71 4.61
C MET A 45 -8.35 3.23 3.21
N ALA A 46 -9.29 3.95 2.60
CA ALA A 46 -9.10 4.56 1.30
C ALA A 46 -7.94 5.57 1.32
N ARG A 47 -7.86 6.42 2.36
CA ARG A 47 -6.76 7.38 2.52
C ARG A 47 -5.41 6.69 2.69
N LEU A 48 -5.35 5.66 3.54
CA LEU A 48 -4.13 4.88 3.76
C LEU A 48 -3.65 4.26 2.45
N PHE A 49 -4.55 3.64 1.69
CA PHE A 49 -4.21 3.05 0.41
C PHE A 49 -3.80 4.11 -0.63
N GLN A 50 -4.50 5.24 -0.71
CA GLN A 50 -4.14 6.32 -1.63
C GLN A 50 -2.74 6.86 -1.37
N ALA A 51 -2.37 7.04 -0.10
CA ALA A 51 -1.02 7.44 0.29
C ALA A 51 0.03 6.40 -0.12
N ALA A 52 -0.24 5.11 0.15
CA ALA A 52 0.64 4.00 -0.26
C ALA A 52 0.82 3.93 -1.78
N ALA A 53 -0.26 4.01 -2.56
CA ALA A 53 -0.23 3.97 -4.01
C ALA A 53 0.49 5.18 -4.61
N ALA A 54 0.27 6.38 -4.06
CA ALA A 54 0.97 7.60 -4.47
C ALA A 54 2.49 7.49 -4.22
N SER A 55 2.89 6.93 -3.08
CA SER A 55 4.30 6.67 -2.77
C SER A 55 4.95 5.70 -3.77
N VAL A 56 4.30 4.58 -4.10
CA VAL A 56 4.80 3.63 -5.11
C VAL A 56 4.88 4.26 -6.51
N LYS A 57 3.89 5.09 -6.87
CA LYS A 57 3.92 5.83 -8.14
C LYS A 57 5.11 6.80 -8.21
N ALA A 58 5.34 7.57 -7.15
CA ALA A 58 6.47 8.50 -7.07
C ALA A 58 7.82 7.76 -7.16
N GLU A 59 7.95 6.61 -6.50
CA GLU A 59 9.14 5.75 -6.63
C GLU A 59 9.35 5.28 -8.08
N ASN A 60 8.29 4.84 -8.77
CA ASN A 60 8.39 4.42 -10.16
C ASN A 60 8.74 5.59 -11.09
N GLU A 61 8.24 6.80 -10.83
CA GLU A 61 8.60 8.01 -11.59
C GLU A 61 10.09 8.35 -11.44
N GLN A 62 10.64 8.22 -10.24
CA GLN A 62 12.08 8.38 -10.01
C GLN A 62 12.89 7.30 -10.77
N ALA A 63 12.42 6.05 -10.73
CA ALA A 63 13.05 4.94 -11.45
C ALA A 63 12.97 5.13 -13.00
N HIS A 64 11.87 5.67 -13.50
CA HIS A 64 11.71 6.08 -14.89
C HIS A 64 12.73 7.16 -15.29
N ALA A 65 12.92 8.19 -14.45
CA ALA A 65 13.91 9.23 -14.70
C ALA A 65 15.34 8.68 -14.71
N ALA A 66 15.61 7.63 -13.95
CA ALA A 66 16.87 6.87 -13.96
C ALA A 66 17.00 5.88 -15.14
N GLY A 67 16.00 5.81 -16.03
CA GLY A 67 16.00 4.94 -17.21
C GLY A 67 15.65 3.47 -16.97
N LYS A 68 15.30 3.09 -15.73
CA LYS A 68 14.92 1.71 -15.35
C LYS A 68 13.67 1.73 -14.47
N PRO A 69 12.47 1.84 -15.06
CA PRO A 69 11.23 1.79 -14.30
C PRO A 69 11.05 0.48 -13.52
N LEU A 70 10.33 0.56 -12.41
CA LEU A 70 9.95 -0.60 -11.61
C LEU A 70 8.80 -1.37 -12.25
N PHE A 71 7.87 -0.68 -12.90
CA PHE A 71 6.74 -1.27 -13.59
C PHE A 71 6.26 -0.41 -14.77
N CYS A 72 5.71 -1.06 -15.79
CA CYS A 72 5.30 -0.46 -17.06
C CYS A 72 3.76 -0.45 -17.18
N ALA A 73 3.11 0.27 -16.26
CA ALA A 73 1.66 0.40 -16.28
C ALA A 73 1.19 1.33 -17.42
N PRO A 74 0.04 1.05 -18.06
CA PRO A 74 -0.52 1.96 -19.06
C PRO A 74 -0.93 3.28 -18.42
N LYS A 75 -0.97 4.38 -19.21
CA LYS A 75 -1.33 5.74 -18.75
C LYS A 75 -2.64 5.79 -17.96
N LYS A 76 -3.59 4.91 -18.30
CA LYS A 76 -4.86 4.73 -17.60
C LYS A 76 -5.11 3.23 -17.42
N TYR A 77 -5.29 2.81 -16.18
CA TYR A 77 -5.85 1.51 -15.85
C TYR A 77 -6.83 1.68 -14.69
N ARG A 78 -7.80 0.78 -14.60
CA ARG A 78 -8.71 0.67 -13.47
C ARG A 78 -8.70 -0.77 -13.02
N LEU A 79 -8.68 -0.99 -11.71
CA LEU A 79 -8.87 -2.30 -11.12
C LEU A 79 -10.28 -2.38 -10.56
N THR A 80 -10.95 -3.49 -10.77
CA THR A 80 -12.15 -3.83 -10.00
C THR A 80 -11.78 -4.12 -8.55
N ALA A 81 -12.75 -4.10 -7.64
CA ALA A 81 -12.51 -4.48 -6.25
C ALA A 81 -12.00 -5.93 -6.14
N GLU A 82 -12.47 -6.82 -7.02
CA GLU A 82 -12.01 -8.20 -7.18
C GLU A 82 -10.52 -8.25 -7.51
N GLN A 83 -10.12 -7.58 -8.60
CA GLN A 83 -8.71 -7.57 -9.05
C GLN A 83 -7.79 -6.94 -8.02
N PHE A 84 -8.27 -5.90 -7.33
CA PHE A 84 -7.54 -5.28 -6.24
C PHE A 84 -7.27 -6.26 -5.11
N LEU A 85 -8.31 -6.95 -4.63
CA LEU A 85 -8.18 -7.92 -3.54
C LEU A 85 -7.40 -9.17 -3.94
N GLU A 86 -7.55 -9.62 -5.19
CA GLU A 86 -6.77 -10.74 -5.76
C GLU A 86 -5.26 -10.43 -5.77
N GLY A 87 -4.89 -9.18 -6.04
CA GLY A 87 -3.52 -8.70 -5.91
C GLY A 87 -2.95 -8.97 -4.51
N PHE A 88 -3.67 -8.58 -3.46
CA PHE A 88 -3.24 -8.87 -2.09
C PHE A 88 -3.32 -10.37 -1.76
N ALA A 89 -4.39 -11.06 -2.18
CA ALA A 89 -4.60 -12.48 -1.91
C ALA A 89 -3.45 -13.36 -2.44
N SER A 90 -2.85 -12.97 -3.57
CA SER A 90 -1.76 -13.70 -4.23
C SER A 90 -0.38 -13.51 -3.58
N ILE A 91 -0.27 -12.71 -2.51
CA ILE A 91 0.90 -12.67 -1.62
C ILE A 91 0.61 -13.63 -0.44
N PRO A 92 1.46 -14.61 -0.09
CA PRO A 92 1.23 -15.49 1.06
C PRO A 92 0.99 -14.72 2.36
N GLN A 93 0.15 -15.26 3.25
CA GLN A 93 -0.29 -14.58 4.48
C GLN A 93 0.89 -14.18 5.37
N GLU A 94 1.86 -15.08 5.55
CA GLU A 94 3.06 -14.88 6.36
C GLU A 94 3.83 -13.66 5.86
N ARG A 95 3.88 -13.49 4.55
CA ARG A 95 4.57 -12.37 3.90
C ARG A 95 3.76 -11.07 4.00
N ARG A 96 2.44 -11.13 3.86
CA ARG A 96 1.58 -9.95 4.06
C ARG A 96 1.68 -9.37 5.47
N ARG A 97 1.87 -10.21 6.49
CA ARG A 97 2.00 -9.78 7.90
C ARG A 97 3.28 -8.99 8.19
N ILE A 98 4.33 -9.20 7.39
CA ILE A 98 5.64 -8.53 7.58
C ILE A 98 5.86 -7.39 6.58
N GLN A 99 4.97 -7.21 5.61
CA GLN A 99 5.02 -6.12 4.63
C GLN A 99 4.04 -5.02 5.00
N THR A 100 4.44 -3.77 4.75
CA THR A 100 3.49 -2.64 4.81
C THR A 100 2.52 -2.73 3.62
N VAL A 101 1.36 -2.05 3.70
CA VAL A 101 0.45 -1.93 2.54
C VAL A 101 1.16 -1.37 1.30
N ARG A 102 2.11 -0.44 1.50
CA ARG A 102 2.91 0.16 0.41
C ARG A 102 3.81 -0.88 -0.26
N ASP A 103 4.50 -1.71 0.50
CA ASP A 103 5.42 -2.72 -0.04
C ASP A 103 4.67 -3.85 -0.75
N ALA A 104 3.56 -4.31 -0.16
CA ALA A 104 2.68 -5.27 -0.80
C ALA A 104 2.11 -4.70 -2.11
N TRP A 105 1.65 -3.45 -2.11
CA TRP A 105 1.15 -2.81 -3.32
C TRP A 105 2.22 -2.69 -4.41
N ARG A 106 3.45 -2.34 -4.03
CA ARG A 106 4.61 -2.30 -4.93
C ARG A 106 4.86 -3.67 -5.59
N GLU A 107 4.89 -4.75 -4.82
CA GLU A 107 5.05 -6.11 -5.33
C GLU A 107 3.92 -6.46 -6.32
N ILE A 108 2.68 -6.12 -5.99
CA ILE A 108 1.50 -6.38 -6.83
C ILE A 108 1.62 -5.69 -8.18
N VAL A 109 1.92 -4.39 -8.20
CA VAL A 109 1.95 -3.64 -9.47
C VAL A 109 3.13 -4.02 -10.36
N ILE A 110 4.28 -4.37 -9.77
CA ILE A 110 5.44 -4.89 -10.52
C ILE A 110 5.08 -6.19 -11.21
N ARG A 111 4.46 -7.14 -10.49
CA ARG A 111 4.02 -8.41 -11.08
C ARG A 111 2.89 -8.23 -12.10
N ARG A 112 2.00 -7.26 -11.88
CA ARG A 112 0.84 -7.00 -12.76
C ARG A 112 1.23 -6.31 -14.06
N PHE A 113 2.23 -5.44 -14.01
CA PHE A 113 2.69 -4.61 -15.13
C PHE A 113 4.21 -4.69 -15.27
N PRO A 114 4.77 -5.86 -15.59
CA PRO A 114 6.20 -5.97 -15.82
C PRO A 114 6.60 -5.05 -16.98
N CYS A 115 7.74 -4.40 -16.80
CA CYS A 115 8.59 -4.00 -17.93
C CYS A 115 9.33 -5.26 -18.41
#